data_AF-A0A075GMW3-F1
#
_entry.id   AF-A0A075GMW3-F1
#
_cell.length_a   1.000
_cell.length_b   1.000
_cell.length_c   1.000
_cell.angle_alpha   90.00
_cell.angle_beta   90.00
_cell.angle_gamma   90.00
#
_symmetry.space_group_name_H-M   'P 1'
#
loop_
_entity.id
_entity.type
_entity.pdbx_description
1 polymer ?
#
loop_
_entity_poly.entity_id
_entity_poly.type
_entity_poly.pdbx_seq_one_letter_code
_entity_poly.pdbx_strand_id
1 'polypeptide(L)'
;MSENKFDPKIIGEFLNFSRNFTEAPMKVSVPHEVKLGSTQFDVAYKEDKMRLLHFKPLTSKQVRTPLLISYAVVNRYHIFDIDSKKSWVKNLLEQGFDVYLIDWGTPSKIDKFLGFDEYVNRYLDNCVDFICDETNVDKVSIQGYCTGGTLATIYSALHPERVKNLIATAPVIDGWKDTTVVSNIAKYFDADKLVDTVGNMPPEFIYFCFSILKPFEQGVEKYIKFLNNIDNEKYVDSFLKIEKWLDETPPIPGELFRQWIKGIYQDNLLIQNKMYVGNKHVSLKNLNMPVFTQVAVGDHLVSPECSMPLHYAVLSTDKILKLYPTGHVGMIASSFSQKTVLPELGQWLKERS
;
A
#
# COMPACT_ATOMS: atom_id res chain seq x y z
N MET A 1 40.96 -31.71 -29.93
CA MET A 1 39.99 -30.62 -30.11
C MET A 1 38.64 -31.15 -29.69
N SER A 2 38.19 -30.83 -28.48
CA SER A 2 36.84 -31.18 -28.04
C SER A 2 35.86 -30.23 -28.73
N GLU A 3 34.99 -30.77 -29.57
CA GLU A 3 33.84 -30.01 -30.09
C GLU A 3 32.99 -29.56 -28.90
N ASN A 4 33.02 -28.26 -28.59
CA ASN A 4 32.02 -27.63 -27.74
C ASN A 4 30.69 -27.70 -28.49
N LYS A 5 29.97 -28.82 -28.34
CA LYS A 5 28.57 -28.93 -28.74
C LYS A 5 27.77 -28.04 -27.79
N PHE A 6 27.57 -26.79 -28.20
CA PHE A 6 26.61 -25.90 -27.55
C PHE A 6 25.23 -26.57 -27.56
N ASP A 7 24.59 -26.60 -26.40
CA ASP A 7 23.26 -27.18 -26.25
C ASP A 7 22.28 -26.45 -27.20
N PRO A 8 21.61 -27.16 -28.14
CA PRO A 8 20.64 -26.58 -29.06
C PRO A 8 19.54 -25.78 -28.34
N LYS A 9 19.24 -26.14 -27.10
CA LYS A 9 18.28 -25.44 -26.25
C LYS A 9 18.77 -24.05 -25.85
N ILE A 10 20.06 -23.91 -25.51
CA ILE A 10 20.70 -22.63 -25.18
C ILE A 10 20.75 -21.72 -26.41
N ILE A 11 21.04 -22.27 -27.58
CA ILE A 11 21.01 -21.53 -28.84
C ILE A 11 19.58 -21.06 -29.16
N GLY A 12 18.58 -21.92 -28.96
CA GLY A 12 17.17 -21.57 -29.14
C GLY A 12 16.70 -20.47 -28.18
N GLU A 13 17.07 -20.55 -26.91
CA GLU A 13 16.76 -19.53 -25.90
C GLU A 13 17.43 -18.19 -26.23
N PHE A 14 18.69 -18.20 -26.65
CA PHE A 14 19.41 -16.98 -27.07
C PHE A 14 18.81 -16.33 -28.32
N LEU A 15 18.46 -17.13 -29.34
CA LEU A 15 17.83 -16.62 -30.56
C LEU A 15 16.44 -16.05 -30.28
N ASN A 16 15.65 -16.70 -29.42
CA ASN A 16 14.35 -16.19 -29.00
C ASN A 16 14.48 -14.88 -28.23
N PHE A 17 15.44 -14.78 -27.30
CA PHE A 17 15.73 -13.54 -26.57
C PHE A 17 16.14 -12.41 -27.51
N SER A 18 17.08 -12.66 -28.42
CA SER A 18 17.59 -11.68 -29.40
C SER A 18 16.48 -11.19 -30.34
N ARG A 19 15.63 -12.10 -30.82
CA ARG A 19 14.46 -11.77 -31.62
C ARG A 19 13.47 -10.92 -30.82
N ASN A 20 13.10 -11.35 -29.62
CA ASN A 20 12.15 -10.64 -28.77
C ASN A 20 12.65 -9.25 -28.38
N PHE A 21 13.95 -9.08 -28.15
CA PHE A 21 14.59 -7.78 -27.91
C PHE A 21 14.50 -6.86 -29.14
N THR A 22 14.81 -7.38 -30.33
CA THR A 22 14.77 -6.61 -31.58
C THR A 22 13.34 -6.22 -31.98
N GLU A 23 12.38 -7.10 -31.70
CA GLU A 23 10.96 -6.89 -32.01
C GLU A 23 10.21 -6.14 -30.90
N ALA A 24 10.82 -5.94 -29.72
CA ALA A 24 10.15 -5.30 -28.57
C ALA A 24 9.53 -3.93 -28.89
N PRO A 25 10.20 -3.01 -29.61
CA PRO A 25 9.60 -1.72 -29.98
C PRO A 25 8.42 -1.83 -30.96
N MET A 26 8.33 -2.94 -31.71
CA MET A 26 7.24 -3.18 -32.68
C MET A 26 6.08 -3.97 -32.04
N LYS A 27 6.37 -4.88 -31.11
CA LYS A 27 5.38 -5.68 -30.37
C LYS A 27 4.76 -4.90 -29.22
N VAL A 28 5.59 -4.15 -28.51
CA VAL A 28 5.17 -3.07 -27.63
C VAL A 28 5.03 -1.84 -28.52
N SER A 29 4.04 -1.87 -29.43
CA SER A 29 3.44 -0.61 -29.87
C SER A 29 3.22 0.21 -28.61
N VAL A 30 3.58 1.49 -28.53
CA VAL A 30 3.20 2.34 -27.40
C VAL A 30 1.67 2.46 -27.51
N PRO A 31 0.86 1.59 -26.88
CA PRO A 31 -0.54 1.55 -27.21
C PRO A 31 -1.23 2.54 -26.27
N HIS A 32 -2.33 3.14 -26.72
CA HIS A 32 -3.31 3.86 -25.90
C HIS A 32 -3.01 3.97 -24.41
N GLU A 33 -2.70 5.18 -23.94
CA GLU A 33 -2.64 5.61 -22.52
C GLU A 33 -3.03 4.49 -21.53
N VAL A 34 -2.05 3.78 -20.96
CA VAL A 34 -2.29 2.64 -20.06
C VAL A 34 -3.27 3.06 -18.97
N LYS A 35 -4.52 2.61 -19.04
CA LYS A 35 -5.57 3.02 -18.10
C LYS A 35 -5.45 2.21 -16.81
N LEU A 36 -5.27 2.92 -15.70
CA LEU A 36 -5.38 2.40 -14.35
C LEU A 36 -6.75 2.77 -13.79
N GLY A 37 -7.28 1.99 -12.84
CA GLY A 37 -8.54 2.32 -12.18
C GLY A 37 -9.76 2.13 -13.09
N SER A 38 -10.36 0.94 -13.05
CA SER A 38 -11.54 0.61 -13.88
C SER A 38 -12.86 0.69 -13.13
N THR A 39 -12.81 0.75 -11.80
CA THR A 39 -14.00 0.74 -10.94
C THR A 39 -14.55 2.16 -10.83
N GLN A 40 -15.84 2.32 -11.12
CA GLN A 40 -16.49 3.63 -11.12
C GLN A 40 -16.59 4.19 -9.70
N PHE A 41 -16.28 5.48 -9.54
CA PHE A 41 -16.39 6.20 -8.28
C PHE A 41 -16.85 7.64 -8.51
N ASP A 42 -17.39 8.25 -7.46
CA ASP A 42 -17.53 9.70 -7.35
C ASP A 42 -16.47 10.24 -6.39
N VAL A 43 -16.13 11.52 -6.50
CA VAL A 43 -15.36 12.20 -5.46
C VAL A 43 -16.34 12.79 -4.46
N ALA A 44 -16.51 12.13 -3.32
CA ALA A 44 -17.51 12.49 -2.32
C ALA A 44 -17.07 13.70 -1.47
N TYR A 45 -15.77 13.79 -1.16
CA TYR A 45 -15.18 14.88 -0.41
C TYR A 45 -13.81 15.28 -0.98
N LYS A 46 -13.43 16.55 -0.84
CA LYS A 46 -12.12 17.08 -1.24
C LYS A 46 -11.61 18.07 -0.21
N GLU A 47 -10.34 17.96 0.11
CA GLU A 47 -9.64 18.91 0.96
C GLU A 47 -8.19 19.04 0.49
N ASP A 48 -7.75 20.27 0.23
CA ASP A 48 -6.45 20.53 -0.38
C ASP A 48 -6.24 19.69 -1.66
N LYS A 49 -5.30 18.75 -1.64
CA LYS A 49 -4.99 17.83 -2.74
C LYS A 49 -5.60 16.44 -2.50
N MET A 50 -6.09 16.19 -1.30
CA MET A 50 -6.70 14.93 -0.89
C MET A 50 -8.14 14.86 -1.42
N ARG A 51 -8.51 13.67 -1.91
CA ARG A 51 -9.87 13.35 -2.37
C ARG A 51 -10.33 12.10 -1.67
N LEU A 52 -11.57 12.11 -1.18
CA LEU A 52 -12.26 10.91 -0.73
C LEU A 52 -13.07 10.35 -1.90
N LEU A 53 -12.70 9.16 -2.36
CA LEU A 53 -13.35 8.47 -3.45
C LEU A 53 -14.43 7.54 -2.88
N HIS A 54 -15.66 7.67 -3.34
CA HIS A 54 -16.77 6.76 -3.02
C HIS A 54 -17.10 5.90 -4.23
N PHE A 55 -16.85 4.59 -4.12
CA PHE A 55 -17.04 3.71 -5.25
C PHE A 55 -18.49 3.29 -5.43
N LYS A 56 -18.92 3.16 -6.69
CA LYS A 56 -20.29 2.79 -7.04
C LYS A 56 -20.59 1.36 -6.57
N PRO A 57 -21.65 1.14 -5.79
CA PRO A 57 -21.99 -0.19 -5.31
C PRO A 57 -22.31 -1.16 -6.46
N LEU A 58 -21.91 -2.43 -6.31
CA LEU A 58 -22.16 -3.50 -7.29
C LEU A 58 -23.23 -4.51 -6.84
N THR A 59 -23.85 -4.26 -5.70
CA THR A 59 -24.93 -5.08 -5.12
C THR A 59 -26.11 -4.18 -4.73
N SER A 60 -27.29 -4.75 -4.49
CA SER A 60 -28.48 -3.97 -4.12
C SER A 60 -28.61 -3.70 -2.62
N LYS A 61 -27.85 -4.44 -1.79
CA LYS A 61 -27.81 -4.28 -0.34
C LYS A 61 -26.38 -4.34 0.14
N GLN A 62 -26.06 -3.42 1.03
CA GLN A 62 -24.72 -3.17 1.51
C GLN A 62 -24.66 -3.46 3.00
N VAL A 63 -23.48 -3.85 3.46
CA VAL A 63 -23.15 -3.89 4.87
C VAL A 63 -23.31 -2.49 5.45
N ARG A 64 -23.88 -2.39 6.66
CA ARG A 64 -24.27 -1.10 7.26
C ARG A 64 -23.05 -0.23 7.55
N THR A 65 -22.00 -0.80 8.12
CA THR A 65 -20.77 -0.05 8.43
C THR A 65 -19.93 0.12 7.16
N PRO A 66 -19.67 1.36 6.70
CA PRO A 66 -18.80 1.60 5.55
C PRO A 66 -17.34 1.24 5.84
N LEU A 67 -16.60 0.96 4.78
CA LEU A 67 -15.16 0.68 4.82
C LEU A 67 -14.37 1.84 4.20
N LEU A 68 -13.52 2.48 5.00
CA LEU A 68 -12.57 3.49 4.57
C LEU A 68 -11.18 2.87 4.37
N ILE A 69 -10.61 3.03 3.17
CA ILE A 69 -9.27 2.57 2.84
C ILE A 69 -8.28 3.74 2.89
N SER A 70 -7.30 3.63 3.79
CA SER A 70 -6.12 4.49 3.90
C SER A 70 -4.90 3.74 3.38
N TYR A 71 -4.25 4.25 2.34
CA TYR A 71 -3.13 3.57 1.70
C TYR A 71 -1.80 4.31 1.90
N ALA A 72 -0.70 3.71 1.46
CA ALA A 72 0.64 4.28 1.57
C ALA A 72 0.76 5.67 0.92
N VAL A 73 1.42 6.60 1.60
CA VAL A 73 1.73 7.95 1.05
C VAL A 73 2.80 7.93 -0.04
N VAL A 74 3.43 6.78 -0.28
CA VAL A 74 4.60 6.58 -1.14
C VAL A 74 4.23 6.25 -2.60
N ASN A 75 2.96 5.97 -2.89
CA ASN A 75 2.50 5.60 -4.24
C ASN A 75 1.10 6.16 -4.50
N ARG A 76 0.44 5.73 -5.60
CA ARG A 76 -0.97 6.05 -5.87
C ARG A 76 -1.93 4.95 -5.46
N TYR A 77 -3.16 5.34 -5.15
CA TYR A 77 -4.23 4.42 -4.74
C TYR A 77 -4.58 3.36 -5.79
N HIS A 78 -4.23 3.61 -7.06
CA HIS A 78 -4.50 2.71 -8.17
C HIS A 78 -4.04 1.26 -7.94
N ILE A 79 -3.10 0.99 -7.02
CA ILE A 79 -2.73 -0.38 -6.66
C ILE A 79 -3.92 -1.23 -6.18
N PHE A 80 -4.93 -0.59 -5.57
CA PHE A 80 -6.17 -1.24 -5.13
C PHE A 80 -7.14 -1.54 -6.29
N ASP A 81 -6.91 -0.99 -7.48
CA ASP A 81 -7.76 -1.13 -8.65
C ASP A 81 -6.94 -1.17 -9.96
N ILE A 82 -5.77 -1.81 -9.90
CA ILE A 82 -4.75 -1.74 -10.96
C ILE A 82 -5.15 -2.52 -12.21
N ASP A 83 -5.90 -3.62 -12.00
CA ASP A 83 -6.44 -4.48 -13.05
C ASP A 83 -7.83 -4.94 -12.65
N SER A 84 -8.77 -4.94 -13.59
CA SER A 84 -10.18 -5.24 -13.32
C SER A 84 -10.44 -6.66 -12.79
N LYS A 85 -9.49 -7.61 -12.98
CA LYS A 85 -9.54 -8.97 -12.44
C LYS A 85 -8.77 -9.13 -11.13
N LYS A 86 -7.98 -8.13 -10.75
CA LYS A 86 -7.17 -8.10 -9.52
C LYS A 86 -7.50 -6.88 -8.65
N SER A 87 -8.65 -6.27 -8.88
CA SER A 87 -9.11 -5.09 -8.17
C SER A 87 -9.59 -5.48 -6.77
N TRP A 88 -8.91 -4.95 -5.77
CA TRP A 88 -9.27 -5.11 -4.37
C TRP A 88 -10.60 -4.42 -4.08
N VAL A 89 -10.78 -3.20 -4.59
CA VAL A 89 -12.01 -2.42 -4.43
C VAL A 89 -13.20 -3.14 -5.05
N LYS A 90 -13.08 -3.56 -6.32
CA LYS A 90 -14.18 -4.22 -7.03
C LYS A 90 -14.65 -5.47 -6.30
N ASN A 91 -13.72 -6.28 -5.81
CA ASN A 91 -14.05 -7.49 -5.05
C ASN A 91 -14.82 -7.17 -3.77
N LEU A 92 -14.42 -6.14 -3.01
CA LEU A 92 -15.16 -5.71 -1.82
C LEU A 92 -16.58 -5.21 -2.16
N LEU A 93 -16.74 -4.47 -3.27
CA LEU A 93 -18.06 -4.04 -3.75
C LEU A 93 -18.95 -5.22 -4.15
N GLU A 94 -18.39 -6.21 -4.84
CA GLU A 94 -19.08 -7.47 -5.19
C GLU A 94 -19.47 -8.27 -3.93
N GLN A 95 -18.68 -8.17 -2.87
CA GLN A 95 -19.01 -8.76 -1.57
C GLN A 95 -20.08 -7.99 -0.80
N GLY A 96 -20.47 -6.78 -1.25
CA GLY A 96 -21.51 -5.96 -0.62
C GLY A 96 -21.02 -4.94 0.39
N PHE A 97 -19.75 -4.56 0.37
CA PHE A 97 -19.26 -3.44 1.19
C PHE A 97 -19.53 -2.09 0.53
N ASP A 98 -19.82 -1.08 1.34
CA ASP A 98 -19.77 0.32 0.93
C ASP A 98 -18.33 0.83 1.11
N VAL A 99 -17.67 1.18 0.00
CA VAL A 99 -16.21 1.36 -0.02
C VAL A 99 -15.84 2.80 -0.34
N TYR A 100 -15.10 3.39 0.59
CA TYR A 100 -14.43 4.67 0.46
C TYR A 100 -12.92 4.46 0.41
N LEU A 101 -12.22 5.28 -0.35
CA LEU A 101 -10.76 5.24 -0.44
C LEU A 101 -10.22 6.66 -0.46
N ILE A 102 -9.17 6.90 0.32
CA ILE A 102 -8.47 8.18 0.31
C ILE A 102 -7.48 8.20 -0.85
N ASP A 103 -7.58 9.18 -1.72
CA ASP A 103 -6.50 9.59 -2.63
C ASP A 103 -5.79 10.79 -2.01
N TRP A 104 -4.54 10.60 -1.56
CA TRP A 104 -3.75 11.65 -0.91
C TRP A 104 -3.36 12.80 -1.86
N GLY A 105 -3.51 12.61 -3.17
CA GLY A 105 -3.12 13.58 -4.18
C GLY A 105 -1.60 13.67 -4.37
N THR A 106 -1.12 14.84 -4.78
CA THR A 106 0.30 15.08 -5.05
C THR A 106 0.76 16.31 -4.28
N PRO A 107 1.61 16.14 -3.25
CA PRO A 107 2.14 17.25 -2.49
C PRO A 107 2.90 18.24 -3.37
N SER A 108 2.62 19.51 -3.17
CA SER A 108 3.37 20.64 -3.70
C SER A 108 4.50 21.05 -2.75
N LYS A 109 5.37 21.97 -3.18
CA LYS A 109 6.51 22.42 -2.37
C LYS A 109 6.10 23.09 -1.04
N ILE A 110 4.91 23.69 -0.97
CA ILE A 110 4.42 24.33 0.26
C ILE A 110 3.95 23.30 1.30
N ASP A 111 3.59 22.10 0.85
CA ASP A 111 3.08 21.02 1.68
C ASP A 111 4.20 20.33 2.51
N LYS A 112 5.44 20.80 2.42
CA LYS A 112 6.61 20.22 3.13
C LYS A 112 6.51 20.21 4.66
N PHE A 113 5.61 21.00 5.22
CA PHE A 113 5.36 21.10 6.65
C PHE A 113 4.26 20.16 7.15
N LEU A 114 3.55 19.47 6.26
CA LEU A 114 2.52 18.51 6.66
C LEU A 114 3.18 17.29 7.31
N GLY A 115 2.75 16.95 8.53
CA GLY A 115 3.23 15.83 9.33
C GLY A 115 2.16 14.78 9.60
N PHE A 116 2.40 13.92 10.60
CA PHE A 116 1.41 12.94 11.05
C PHE A 116 0.11 13.62 11.52
N ASP A 117 0.18 14.80 12.13
CA ASP A 117 -1.00 15.47 12.69
C ASP A 117 -2.00 15.83 11.59
N GLU A 118 -1.54 16.43 10.49
CA GLU A 118 -2.43 16.74 9.36
C GLU A 118 -2.95 15.48 8.67
N TYR A 119 -2.13 14.43 8.50
CA TYR A 119 -2.60 13.20 7.86
C TYR A 119 -3.59 12.41 8.72
N VAL A 120 -3.44 12.43 10.04
CA VAL A 120 -4.26 11.64 10.97
C VAL A 120 -5.44 12.44 11.51
N ASN A 121 -5.20 13.57 12.17
CA ASN A 121 -6.21 14.32 12.90
C ASN A 121 -6.94 15.36 12.04
N ARG A 122 -6.53 15.55 10.79
CA ARG A 122 -7.23 16.41 9.84
C ARG A 122 -7.75 15.59 8.66
N TYR A 123 -6.89 15.11 7.76
CA TYR A 123 -7.34 14.48 6.53
C TYR A 123 -8.11 13.17 6.77
N LEU A 124 -7.54 12.24 7.55
CA LEU A 124 -8.21 10.97 7.85
C LEU A 124 -9.45 11.16 8.73
N ASP A 125 -9.37 11.99 9.78
CA ASP A 125 -10.51 12.30 10.66
C ASP A 125 -11.67 12.96 9.90
N ASN A 126 -11.39 13.97 9.05
CA ASN A 126 -12.42 14.62 8.23
C ASN A 126 -13.07 13.65 7.22
N CYS A 127 -12.33 12.65 6.72
CA CYS A 127 -12.94 11.61 5.90
C CYS A 127 -13.89 10.73 6.71
N VAL A 128 -13.53 10.41 7.97
CA VAL A 128 -14.39 9.65 8.87
C VAL A 128 -15.63 10.47 9.25
N ASP A 129 -15.49 11.76 9.56
CA ASP A 129 -16.61 12.69 9.77
C ASP A 129 -17.57 12.66 8.60
N PHE A 130 -17.07 12.92 7.39
CA PHE A 130 -17.89 12.94 6.19
C PHE A 130 -18.67 11.63 6.01
N ILE A 131 -18.02 10.47 6.17
CA ILE A 131 -18.66 9.16 5.99
C ILE A 131 -19.71 8.91 7.08
N CYS A 132 -19.39 9.23 8.35
CA CYS A 132 -20.33 9.09 9.46
C CYS A 132 -21.60 9.91 9.23
N ASP A 133 -21.45 11.16 8.79
CA ASP A 133 -22.57 12.06 8.51
C ASP A 133 -23.40 11.59 7.30
N GLU A 134 -22.75 11.24 6.19
CA GLU A 134 -23.42 10.81 4.96
C GLU A 134 -24.19 9.48 5.14
N THR A 135 -23.63 8.56 5.92
CA THR A 135 -24.19 7.21 6.10
C THR A 135 -24.96 7.02 7.41
N ASN A 136 -25.02 8.07 8.24
CA ASN A 136 -25.69 8.07 9.55
C ASN A 136 -25.23 6.89 10.45
N VAL A 137 -23.91 6.75 10.58
CA VAL A 137 -23.26 5.77 11.46
C VAL A 137 -22.30 6.47 12.42
N ASP A 138 -22.18 5.94 13.64
CA ASP A 138 -21.26 6.52 14.63
C ASP A 138 -19.80 6.15 14.38
N LYS A 139 -19.55 5.07 13.63
CA LYS A 139 -18.22 4.48 13.43
C LYS A 139 -18.07 3.89 12.04
N VAL A 140 -16.84 3.89 11.53
CA VAL A 140 -16.47 3.25 10.25
C VAL A 140 -15.49 2.10 10.46
N SER A 141 -15.45 1.15 9.52
CA SER A 141 -14.33 0.21 9.42
C SER A 141 -13.19 0.87 8.67
N ILE A 142 -11.95 0.74 9.15
CA ILE A 142 -10.78 1.36 8.51
C ILE A 142 -9.77 0.29 8.11
N GLN A 143 -9.47 0.20 6.82
CA GLN A 143 -8.36 -0.58 6.30
C GLN A 143 -7.17 0.32 6.00
N GLY A 144 -6.03 0.01 6.61
CA GLY A 144 -4.75 0.62 6.32
C GLY A 144 -3.83 -0.32 5.54
N TYR A 145 -3.14 0.17 4.50
CA TYR A 145 -2.11 -0.59 3.76
C TYR A 145 -0.74 0.07 3.82
N CYS A 146 0.30 -0.70 4.20
CA CYS A 146 1.68 -0.23 4.33
C CYS A 146 1.76 0.99 5.29
N THR A 147 2.26 2.14 4.86
CA THR A 147 2.25 3.37 5.68
C THR A 147 0.83 3.81 6.04
N GLY A 148 -0.16 3.54 5.20
CA GLY A 148 -1.58 3.73 5.52
C GLY A 148 -2.05 2.82 6.65
N GLY A 149 -1.43 1.64 6.81
CA GLY A 149 -1.58 0.75 7.97
C GLY A 149 -1.10 1.40 9.26
N THR A 150 0.05 2.07 9.21
CA THR A 150 0.58 2.86 10.33
C THR A 150 -0.35 4.03 10.65
N LEU A 151 -0.78 4.80 9.65
CA LEU A 151 -1.71 5.93 9.84
C LEU A 151 -3.06 5.49 10.42
N ALA A 152 -3.66 4.42 9.89
CA ALA A 152 -4.92 3.87 10.39
C ALA A 152 -4.79 3.35 11.84
N THR A 153 -3.63 2.77 12.18
CA THR A 153 -3.35 2.31 13.56
C THR A 153 -3.23 3.48 14.52
N ILE A 154 -2.47 4.52 14.14
CA ILE A 154 -2.32 5.75 14.94
C ILE A 154 -3.68 6.42 15.13
N TYR A 155 -4.44 6.60 14.05
CA TYR A 155 -5.78 7.17 14.10
C TYR A 155 -6.70 6.39 15.03
N SER A 156 -6.77 5.07 14.88
CA SER A 156 -7.63 4.22 15.69
C SER A 156 -7.24 4.22 17.18
N ALA A 157 -5.96 4.49 17.50
CA ALA A 157 -5.50 4.64 18.87
C ALA A 157 -5.84 6.03 19.47
N LEU A 158 -5.93 7.06 18.63
CA LEU A 158 -6.30 8.43 19.03
C LEU A 158 -7.81 8.65 19.10
N HIS A 159 -8.57 7.98 18.24
CA HIS A 159 -10.03 8.12 18.08
C HIS A 159 -10.75 6.76 18.11
N PRO A 160 -10.54 5.92 19.14
CA PRO A 160 -11.11 4.56 19.21
C PRO A 160 -12.64 4.55 19.19
N GLU A 161 -13.28 5.63 19.63
CA GLU A 161 -14.72 5.83 19.59
C GLU A 161 -15.28 5.94 18.18
N ARG A 162 -14.46 6.26 17.17
CA ARG A 162 -14.87 6.44 15.77
C ARG A 162 -14.63 5.23 14.88
N VAL A 163 -13.92 4.23 15.39
CA VAL A 163 -13.50 3.06 14.60
C VAL A 163 -14.26 1.82 15.02
N LYS A 164 -14.99 1.23 14.08
CA LYS A 164 -15.74 -0.01 14.28
C LYS A 164 -14.83 -1.23 14.20
N ASN A 165 -13.96 -1.28 13.19
CA ASN A 165 -13.02 -2.37 12.93
C ASN A 165 -11.72 -1.78 12.35
N LEU A 166 -10.56 -2.27 12.78
CA LEU A 166 -9.26 -1.92 12.21
C LEU A 166 -8.68 -3.10 11.42
N ILE A 167 -8.43 -2.88 10.13
CA ILE A 167 -7.72 -3.82 9.26
C ILE A 167 -6.34 -3.23 8.96
N ALA A 168 -5.28 -3.88 9.41
CA ALA A 168 -3.91 -3.44 9.19
C ALA A 168 -3.20 -4.42 8.25
N THR A 169 -3.02 -4.00 6.99
CA THR A 169 -2.47 -4.81 5.90
C THR A 169 -1.01 -4.41 5.65
N ALA A 170 -0.08 -5.30 5.94
CA ALA A 170 1.38 -5.06 5.90
C ALA A 170 1.83 -3.73 6.58
N PRO A 171 1.37 -3.41 7.80
CA PRO A 171 1.66 -2.13 8.46
C PRO A 171 3.12 -2.04 8.93
N VAL A 172 3.68 -0.83 8.98
CA VAL A 172 4.99 -0.58 9.62
C VAL A 172 4.75 -0.19 11.09
N ILE A 173 5.11 -1.07 12.02
CA ILE A 173 4.75 -0.91 13.45
C ILE A 173 5.98 -0.95 14.35
N ASP A 174 6.84 -1.96 14.20
CA ASP A 174 8.12 -2.09 14.90
C ASP A 174 9.27 -1.95 13.90
N GLY A 175 9.75 -0.72 13.69
CA GLY A 175 10.78 -0.44 12.69
C GLY A 175 12.13 -1.08 13.03
N TRP A 176 12.42 -1.33 14.31
CA TRP A 176 13.65 -2.01 14.73
C TRP A 176 13.70 -3.46 14.29
N LYS A 177 12.55 -4.14 14.25
CA LYS A 177 12.44 -5.54 13.80
C LYS A 177 12.37 -5.72 12.30
N ASP A 178 12.15 -4.65 11.55
CA ASP A 178 12.12 -4.73 10.09
C ASP A 178 13.50 -5.09 9.54
N THR A 179 13.58 -6.23 8.86
CA THR A 179 14.82 -6.84 8.35
C THR A 179 15.13 -6.49 6.89
N THR A 180 14.30 -5.67 6.26
CA THR A 180 14.44 -5.31 4.84
C THR A 180 15.61 -4.35 4.58
N VAL A 181 16.08 -4.31 3.34
CA VAL A 181 17.17 -3.39 2.95
C VAL A 181 16.74 -1.92 3.08
N VAL A 182 15.46 -1.62 2.79
CA VAL A 182 14.90 -0.26 2.89
C VAL A 182 14.82 0.18 4.35
N SER A 183 14.40 -0.71 5.26
CA SER A 183 14.47 -0.46 6.70
C SER A 183 15.88 -0.16 7.18
N ASN A 184 16.88 -0.92 6.72
CA ASN A 184 18.27 -0.65 7.09
C ASN A 184 18.73 0.74 6.62
N ILE A 185 18.33 1.18 5.42
CA ILE A 185 18.60 2.55 4.99
C ILE A 185 17.91 3.55 5.93
N ALA A 186 16.61 3.36 6.21
CA ALA A 186 15.84 4.25 7.08
C ALA A 186 16.46 4.41 8.47
N LYS A 187 16.94 3.33 9.08
CA LYS A 187 17.58 3.33 10.42
C LYS A 187 18.83 4.21 10.52
N TYR A 188 19.55 4.42 9.42
CA TYR A 188 20.77 5.24 9.38
C TYR A 188 20.62 6.51 8.53
N PHE A 189 19.41 6.79 8.03
CA PHE A 189 19.15 7.90 7.13
C PHE A 189 19.10 9.25 7.88
N ASP A 190 19.82 10.25 7.37
CA ASP A 190 19.75 11.62 7.88
C ASP A 190 18.54 12.35 7.26
N ALA A 191 17.36 12.09 7.84
CA ALA A 191 16.11 12.67 7.37
C ALA A 191 16.05 14.19 7.57
N ASP A 192 16.69 14.73 8.61
CA ASP A 192 16.71 16.16 8.87
C ASP A 192 17.45 16.89 7.74
N LYS A 193 18.65 16.44 7.40
CA LYS A 193 19.44 17.03 6.32
C LYS A 193 18.74 16.96 4.97
N LEU A 194 18.08 15.85 4.64
CA LEU A 194 17.32 15.75 3.39
C LEU A 194 16.17 16.75 3.37
N VAL A 195 15.35 16.79 4.42
CA VAL A 195 14.16 17.65 4.47
C VAL A 195 14.53 19.13 4.54
N ASP A 196 15.56 19.50 5.29
CA ASP A 196 16.03 20.88 5.39
C ASP A 196 16.63 21.40 4.08
N THR A 197 17.19 20.51 3.25
CA THR A 197 17.80 20.86 1.96
C THR A 197 16.78 20.86 0.82
N VAL A 198 15.93 19.85 0.74
CA VAL A 198 15.07 19.57 -0.43
C VAL A 198 13.59 19.91 -0.17
N GLY A 199 13.19 20.02 1.09
CA GLY A 199 11.80 20.25 1.49
C GLY A 199 11.00 18.96 1.51
N ASN A 200 10.54 18.48 0.35
CA ASN A 200 9.84 17.21 0.24
C ASN A 200 10.80 16.07 -0.09
N MET A 201 10.42 14.85 0.29
CA MET A 201 11.10 13.66 -0.17
C MET A 201 10.86 13.48 -1.68
N PRO A 202 11.92 13.48 -2.50
CA PRO A 202 11.77 13.36 -3.95
C PRO A 202 11.34 11.94 -4.37
N PRO A 203 10.47 11.80 -5.39
CA PRO A 203 10.09 10.50 -5.95
C PRO A 203 11.30 9.64 -6.34
N GLU A 204 12.35 10.26 -6.88
CA GLU A 204 13.59 9.62 -7.34
C GLU A 204 14.26 8.78 -6.25
N PHE A 205 14.20 9.23 -4.99
CA PHE A 205 14.73 8.45 -3.88
C PHE A 205 13.87 7.22 -3.58
N ILE A 206 12.54 7.36 -3.69
CA ILE A 206 11.62 6.24 -3.49
C ILE A 206 11.81 5.18 -4.58
N TYR A 207 11.98 5.59 -5.85
CA TYR A 207 12.35 4.69 -6.94
C TYR A 207 13.66 3.96 -6.67
N PHE A 208 14.66 4.69 -6.19
CA PHE A 208 15.92 4.09 -5.79
C PHE A 208 15.70 3.01 -4.72
N CYS A 209 14.92 3.30 -3.67
CA CYS A 209 14.58 2.32 -2.64
C CYS A 209 13.87 1.08 -3.21
N PHE A 210 12.92 1.25 -4.14
CA PHE A 210 12.25 0.11 -4.78
C PHE A 210 13.19 -0.72 -5.66
N SER A 211 14.14 -0.08 -6.36
CA SER A 211 15.08 -0.78 -7.24
C SER A 211 16.00 -1.75 -6.49
N ILE A 212 16.35 -1.42 -5.24
CA ILE A 212 17.28 -2.21 -4.43
C ILE A 212 16.60 -3.27 -3.54
N LEU A 213 15.25 -3.32 -3.48
CA LEU A 213 14.51 -4.31 -2.68
C LEU A 213 14.90 -5.74 -3.06
N LYS A 214 15.03 -6.00 -4.36
CA LYS A 214 15.51 -7.27 -4.93
C LYS A 214 16.36 -6.93 -6.15
N PRO A 215 17.63 -6.50 -5.97
CA PRO A 215 18.41 -5.88 -7.04
C PRO A 215 18.54 -6.76 -8.30
N PHE A 216 18.60 -8.08 -8.09
CA PHE A 216 18.66 -9.05 -9.19
C PHE A 216 17.30 -9.28 -9.85
N GLU A 217 16.24 -9.50 -9.06
CA GLU A 217 14.88 -9.75 -9.57
C GLU A 217 14.25 -8.50 -10.20
N GLN A 218 14.50 -7.30 -9.65
CA GLN A 218 14.00 -6.01 -10.13
C GLN A 218 14.89 -5.38 -11.21
N GLY A 219 16.13 -5.84 -11.32
CA GLY A 219 17.07 -5.45 -12.36
C GLY A 219 16.94 -6.32 -13.61
N VAL A 220 18.00 -7.06 -13.94
CA VAL A 220 18.12 -7.77 -15.23
C VAL A 220 17.04 -8.86 -15.40
N GLU A 221 16.71 -9.60 -14.35
CA GLU A 221 15.75 -10.71 -14.44
C GLU A 221 14.33 -10.24 -14.79
N LYS A 222 13.91 -9.07 -14.29
CA LYS A 222 12.64 -8.43 -14.62
C LYS A 222 12.49 -8.25 -16.14
N TYR A 223 13.50 -7.64 -16.77
CA TYR A 223 13.49 -7.37 -18.20
C TYR A 223 13.65 -8.65 -19.03
N ILE A 224 14.44 -9.63 -18.56
CA ILE A 224 14.51 -10.95 -19.21
C ILE A 224 13.15 -11.65 -19.16
N LYS A 225 12.47 -11.68 -18.01
CA LYS A 225 11.12 -12.25 -17.88
C LYS A 225 10.11 -11.53 -18.77
N PHE A 226 10.20 -10.21 -18.85
CA PHE A 226 9.37 -9.43 -19.77
C PHE A 226 9.59 -9.82 -21.23
N LEU A 227 10.83 -9.83 -21.69
CA LEU A 227 11.17 -10.23 -23.07
C LEU A 227 10.78 -11.67 -23.38
N ASN A 228 10.93 -12.58 -22.42
CA ASN A 228 10.51 -13.98 -22.58
C ASN A 228 8.99 -14.14 -22.65
N ASN A 229 8.21 -13.21 -22.09
CA ASN A 229 6.75 -13.24 -22.08
C ASN A 229 6.13 -12.14 -22.97
N ILE A 230 6.90 -11.55 -23.88
CA ILE A 230 6.45 -10.39 -24.68
C ILE A 230 5.28 -10.72 -25.60
N ASP A 231 5.15 -11.99 -26.00
CA ASP A 231 4.03 -12.47 -26.84
C ASP A 231 2.77 -12.77 -26.01
N ASN A 232 2.85 -12.70 -24.67
CA ASN A 232 1.70 -12.86 -23.78
C ASN A 232 1.11 -11.48 -23.46
N GLU A 233 0.14 -11.06 -24.26
CA GLU A 233 -0.53 -9.75 -24.13
C GLU A 233 -1.01 -9.46 -22.69
N LYS A 234 -1.56 -10.46 -21.98
CA LYS A 234 -2.04 -10.30 -20.59
C LYS A 234 -0.90 -10.03 -19.61
N TYR A 235 0.24 -10.70 -19.82
CA TYR A 235 1.43 -10.48 -19.01
C TYR A 235 2.01 -9.08 -19.27
N VAL A 236 2.16 -8.71 -20.55
CA VAL A 236 2.66 -7.40 -20.96
C VAL A 236 1.78 -6.27 -20.42
N ASP A 237 0.46 -6.36 -20.57
CA ASP A 237 -0.48 -5.36 -20.02
C ASP A 237 -0.39 -5.25 -18.49
N SER A 238 -0.34 -6.38 -17.77
CA SER A 238 -0.15 -6.38 -16.31
C SER A 238 1.18 -5.74 -15.91
N PHE A 239 2.25 -6.02 -16.65
CA PHE A 239 3.58 -5.47 -16.41
C PHE A 239 3.59 -3.95 -16.63
N LEU A 240 3.09 -3.48 -17.77
CA LEU A 240 3.05 -2.05 -18.10
C LEU A 240 2.20 -1.24 -17.12
N LYS A 241 1.09 -1.79 -16.61
CA LYS A 241 0.28 -1.16 -15.55
C LYS A 241 1.05 -0.98 -14.25
N ILE A 242 1.83 -1.98 -13.84
CA ILE A 242 2.68 -1.91 -12.63
C ILE A 242 3.80 -0.89 -12.84
N GLU A 243 4.46 -0.89 -14.00
CA GLU A 243 5.50 0.10 -14.31
C GLU A 243 4.93 1.52 -14.31
N LYS A 244 3.76 1.75 -14.93
CA LYS A 244 3.09 3.06 -14.88
C LYS A 244 2.75 3.46 -13.45
N TRP A 245 2.21 2.53 -12.65
CA TRP A 245 1.90 2.83 -11.25
C TRP A 245 3.13 3.21 -10.45
N LEU A 246 4.26 2.51 -10.67
CA LEU A 246 5.53 2.89 -10.07
C LEU A 246 5.91 4.30 -10.55
N ASP A 247 5.94 4.56 -11.86
CA ASP A 247 6.34 5.84 -12.50
C ASP A 247 5.50 7.07 -12.08
N GLU A 248 4.31 6.85 -11.54
CA GLU A 248 3.43 7.90 -11.04
C GLU A 248 3.61 8.21 -9.54
N THR A 249 4.71 7.76 -8.90
CA THR A 249 5.03 8.00 -7.49
C THR A 249 5.06 9.51 -7.16
N PRO A 250 4.23 9.99 -6.21
CA PRO A 250 4.28 11.38 -5.76
C PRO A 250 5.44 11.62 -4.77
N PRO A 251 5.88 12.89 -4.57
CA PRO A 251 6.74 13.23 -3.45
C PRO A 251 6.04 12.99 -2.12
N ILE A 252 6.80 12.76 -1.05
CA ILE A 252 6.26 12.68 0.33
C ILE A 252 6.52 14.02 1.04
N PRO A 253 5.56 14.58 1.78
CA PRO A 253 5.79 15.77 2.59
C PRO A 253 6.99 15.61 3.51
N GLY A 254 7.82 16.66 3.57
CA GLY A 254 9.08 16.65 4.32
C GLY A 254 8.92 16.26 5.78
N GLU A 255 8.04 16.97 6.50
CA GLU A 255 7.84 16.74 7.93
C GLU A 255 7.24 15.35 8.20
N LEU A 256 6.27 14.88 7.40
CA LEU A 256 5.77 13.52 7.50
C LEU A 256 6.88 12.48 7.30
N PHE A 257 7.72 12.66 6.28
CA PHE A 257 8.85 11.77 6.02
C PHE A 257 9.85 11.77 7.19
N ARG A 258 10.23 12.95 7.69
CA ARG A 258 11.10 13.10 8.86
C ARG A 258 10.54 12.38 10.07
N GLN A 259 9.27 12.63 10.42
CA GLN A 259 8.62 12.00 11.56
C GLN A 259 8.50 10.49 11.39
N TRP A 260 8.27 10.00 10.17
CA TRP A 260 8.20 8.58 9.89
C TRP A 260 9.56 7.91 10.10
N ILE A 261 10.63 8.43 9.49
CA ILE A 261 11.97 7.86 9.63
C ILE A 261 12.45 7.92 11.09
N LYS A 262 12.42 9.09 11.70
CA LYS A 262 12.92 9.28 13.07
C LYS A 262 12.02 8.56 14.07
N GLY A 263 10.71 8.79 14.00
CA GLY A 263 9.76 8.29 14.99
C GLY A 263 9.50 6.79 14.90
N ILE A 264 9.53 6.16 13.73
CA ILE A 264 9.19 4.74 13.57
C ILE A 264 10.44 3.86 13.37
N TYR A 265 11.38 4.27 12.52
CA TYR A 265 12.55 3.43 12.21
C TYR A 265 13.72 3.64 13.17
N GLN A 266 13.96 4.87 13.64
CA GLN A 266 15.13 5.19 14.48
C GLN A 266 14.81 5.11 15.97
N ASP A 267 13.78 5.84 16.42
CA ASP A 267 13.39 5.92 17.84
C ASP A 267 12.27 4.93 18.19
N ASN A 268 11.59 4.36 17.20
CA ASN A 268 10.56 3.32 17.31
C ASN A 268 9.48 3.62 18.37
N LEU A 269 8.97 4.85 18.33
CA LEU A 269 8.10 5.46 19.33
C LEU A 269 6.70 4.84 19.36
N LEU A 270 6.18 4.36 18.22
CA LEU A 270 4.82 3.83 18.11
C LEU A 270 4.63 2.55 18.94
N ILE A 271 5.44 1.52 18.68
CA ILE A 271 5.36 0.24 19.42
C ILE A 271 5.69 0.39 20.90
N GLN A 272 6.50 1.41 21.25
CA GLN A 272 6.83 1.75 22.63
C GLN A 272 5.70 2.52 23.36
N ASN A 273 4.64 2.92 22.68
CA ASN A 273 3.62 3.84 23.21
C ASN A 273 4.24 5.15 23.73
N LYS A 274 5.20 5.72 22.98
CA LYS A 274 5.87 6.99 23.29
C LYS A 274 5.65 8.06 22.22
N MET A 275 4.94 7.72 21.15
CA MET A 275 4.66 8.63 20.04
C MET A 275 3.61 9.67 20.45
N TYR A 276 3.81 10.90 19.99
CA TYR A 276 2.81 11.96 20.03
C TYR A 276 2.49 12.39 18.60
N VAL A 277 1.22 12.69 18.35
CA VAL A 277 0.74 13.28 17.10
C VAL A 277 -0.08 14.50 17.48
N GLY A 278 0.36 15.67 17.01
CA GLY A 278 -0.07 16.94 17.59
C GLY A 278 0.27 16.99 19.08
N ASN A 279 -0.73 17.29 19.90
CA ASN A 279 -0.63 17.28 21.36
C ASN A 279 -1.17 15.98 22.01
N LYS A 280 -1.58 14.99 21.22
CA LYS A 280 -2.19 13.75 21.72
C LYS A 280 -1.17 12.60 21.78
N HIS A 281 -1.18 11.88 22.89
CA HIS A 281 -0.37 10.69 23.09
C HIS A 281 -0.97 9.48 22.36
N VAL A 282 -0.15 8.79 21.56
CA VAL A 282 -0.56 7.60 20.82
C VAL A 282 -0.22 6.36 21.66
N SER A 283 -1.26 5.61 22.02
CA SER A 283 -1.14 4.36 22.78
C SER A 283 -1.88 3.24 22.05
N LEU A 284 -1.13 2.23 21.58
CA LEU A 284 -1.68 1.00 20.99
C LEU A 284 -2.60 0.25 21.96
N LYS A 285 -2.49 0.52 23.27
CA LYS A 285 -3.42 -0.01 24.28
C LYS A 285 -4.84 0.53 24.14
N ASN A 286 -5.03 1.66 23.45
CA ASN A 286 -6.35 2.24 23.22
C ASN A 286 -7.13 1.48 22.13
N LEU A 287 -6.47 0.61 21.37
CA LEU A 287 -7.09 -0.21 20.33
C LEU A 287 -7.91 -1.34 20.98
N ASN A 288 -9.19 -1.05 21.23
CA ASN A 288 -10.17 -1.93 21.87
C ASN A 288 -11.24 -2.49 20.91
N MET A 289 -11.30 -1.96 19.68
CA MET A 289 -12.13 -2.47 18.58
C MET A 289 -11.54 -3.77 17.99
N PRO A 290 -12.31 -4.54 17.20
CA PRO A 290 -11.75 -5.67 16.49
C PRO A 290 -10.58 -5.30 15.58
N VAL A 291 -9.49 -6.09 15.63
CA VAL A 291 -8.26 -5.85 14.85
C VAL A 291 -7.92 -7.04 13.97
N PHE A 292 -7.84 -6.83 12.65
CA PHE A 292 -7.35 -7.80 11.69
C PHE A 292 -5.98 -7.36 11.15
N THR A 293 -4.91 -8.02 11.60
CA THR A 293 -3.57 -7.84 11.03
C THR A 293 -3.29 -8.86 9.92
N GLN A 294 -2.98 -8.38 8.72
CA GLN A 294 -2.62 -9.21 7.56
C GLN A 294 -1.14 -8.99 7.23
N VAL A 295 -0.37 -10.07 7.13
CA VAL A 295 1.09 -10.03 6.94
C VAL A 295 1.51 -10.91 5.77
N ALA A 296 2.40 -10.41 4.91
CA ALA A 296 2.90 -11.11 3.73
C ALA A 296 4.21 -11.77 4.11
N VAL A 297 4.28 -13.10 4.02
CA VAL A 297 5.49 -13.86 4.42
C VAL A 297 6.66 -13.55 3.48
N GLY A 298 6.39 -13.34 2.18
CA GLY A 298 7.40 -12.98 1.18
C GLY A 298 7.55 -11.48 0.96
N ASP A 299 7.26 -10.68 1.97
CA ASP A 299 7.38 -9.23 1.91
C ASP A 299 8.83 -8.78 2.05
N HIS A 300 9.35 -8.13 1.01
CA HIS A 300 10.70 -7.59 0.97
C HIS A 300 10.75 -6.08 1.22
N LEU A 301 9.60 -5.41 1.32
CA LEU A 301 9.47 -3.98 1.60
C LEU A 301 9.18 -3.71 3.08
N VAL A 302 8.31 -4.51 3.70
CA VAL A 302 8.01 -4.47 5.13
C VAL A 302 8.06 -5.90 5.67
N SER A 303 9.10 -6.24 6.44
CA SER A 303 9.24 -7.63 6.87
C SER A 303 8.09 -8.07 7.81
N PRO A 304 7.72 -9.35 7.85
CA PRO A 304 6.71 -9.86 8.78
C PRO A 304 6.96 -9.46 10.24
N GLU A 305 8.22 -9.44 10.66
CA GLU A 305 8.65 -9.07 12.01
C GLU A 305 8.38 -7.60 12.34
N CYS A 306 8.24 -6.74 11.34
CA CYS A 306 7.83 -5.35 11.50
C CYS A 306 6.33 -5.21 11.78
N SER A 307 5.49 -6.00 11.09
CA SER A 307 4.02 -5.88 11.15
C SER A 307 3.37 -6.69 12.26
N MET A 308 3.83 -7.92 12.50
CA MET A 308 3.27 -8.84 13.49
C MET A 308 3.18 -8.28 14.94
N PRO A 309 4.12 -7.43 15.41
CA PRO A 309 4.06 -6.85 16.75
C PRO A 309 2.76 -6.11 17.09
N LEU A 310 2.04 -5.58 16.10
CA LEU A 310 0.73 -4.96 16.34
C LEU A 310 -0.22 -5.89 17.10
N HIS A 311 -0.33 -7.15 16.68
CA HIS A 311 -1.22 -8.12 17.29
C HIS A 311 -0.96 -8.30 18.80
N TYR A 312 0.30 -8.23 19.21
CA TYR A 312 0.71 -8.41 20.61
C TYR A 312 0.62 -7.12 21.43
N ALA A 313 0.73 -5.96 20.78
CA ALA A 313 0.73 -4.66 21.43
C ALA A 313 -0.68 -4.12 21.76
N VAL A 314 -1.72 -4.56 21.05
CA VAL A 314 -3.10 -4.08 21.25
C VAL A 314 -3.83 -4.82 22.37
N LEU A 315 -4.72 -4.10 23.08
CA LEU A 315 -5.58 -4.65 24.14
C LEU A 315 -6.88 -5.29 23.65
N SER A 316 -7.23 -5.11 22.37
CA SER A 316 -8.41 -5.75 21.78
C SER A 316 -8.45 -7.25 22.07
N THR A 317 -9.61 -7.72 22.54
CA THR A 317 -9.88 -9.14 22.77
C THR A 317 -10.30 -9.85 21.48
N ASP A 318 -10.85 -9.12 20.52
CA ASP A 318 -11.20 -9.63 19.19
C ASP A 318 -10.10 -9.23 18.19
N LYS A 319 -9.03 -10.02 18.18
CA LYS A 319 -7.88 -9.76 17.31
C LYS A 319 -7.43 -11.00 16.57
N ILE A 320 -7.13 -10.84 15.30
CA ILE A 320 -6.62 -11.91 14.44
C ILE A 320 -5.34 -11.46 13.73
N LEU A 321 -4.39 -12.37 13.63
CA LEU A 321 -3.18 -12.23 12.84
C LEU A 321 -3.19 -13.32 11.77
N LYS A 322 -3.14 -12.94 10.49
CA LYS A 322 -3.03 -13.87 9.37
C LYS A 322 -1.75 -13.61 8.59
N LEU A 323 -1.05 -14.70 8.32
CA LEU A 323 0.15 -14.73 7.48
C LEU A 323 -0.23 -15.33 6.14
N TYR A 324 0.10 -14.63 5.06
CA TYR A 324 -0.21 -15.04 3.69
C TYR A 324 1.08 -15.29 2.91
N PRO A 325 1.21 -16.41 2.17
CA PRO A 325 2.39 -16.75 1.37
C PRO A 325 2.45 -15.94 0.07
N THR A 326 2.55 -14.62 0.20
CA THR A 326 2.63 -13.66 -0.90
C THR A 326 3.61 -12.54 -0.56
N GLY A 327 3.90 -11.65 -1.51
CA GLY A 327 4.72 -10.46 -1.30
C GLY A 327 3.87 -9.21 -1.06
N HIS A 328 4.52 -8.07 -0.80
CA HIS A 328 3.88 -6.80 -0.43
C HIS A 328 2.72 -6.39 -1.35
N VAL A 329 3.00 -6.26 -2.64
CA VAL A 329 2.00 -5.92 -3.67
C VAL A 329 1.05 -7.09 -3.91
N GLY A 330 1.57 -8.32 -3.84
CA GLY A 330 0.78 -9.53 -4.02
C GLY A 330 -0.34 -9.68 -2.99
N MET A 331 -0.21 -9.05 -1.82
CA MET A 331 -1.27 -8.96 -0.83
C MET A 331 -2.51 -8.25 -1.33
N ILE A 332 -2.36 -7.16 -2.12
CA ILE A 332 -3.48 -6.35 -2.62
C ILE A 332 -3.85 -6.74 -4.06
N ALA A 333 -2.84 -6.83 -4.94
CA ALA A 333 -3.03 -6.88 -6.39
C ALA A 333 -2.58 -8.23 -6.99
N SER A 334 -3.15 -9.35 -6.52
CA SER A 334 -2.86 -10.67 -7.10
C SER A 334 -4.07 -11.60 -7.17
N SER A 335 -4.00 -12.59 -8.06
CA SER A 335 -5.01 -13.64 -8.13
C SER A 335 -5.12 -14.46 -6.84
N PHE A 336 -4.02 -14.60 -6.07
CA PHE A 336 -4.04 -15.26 -4.77
C PHE A 336 -4.86 -14.44 -3.76
N SER A 337 -4.63 -13.13 -3.74
CA SER A 337 -5.38 -12.19 -2.90
C SER A 337 -6.88 -12.23 -3.17
N GLN A 338 -7.28 -12.19 -4.44
CA GLN A 338 -8.68 -12.26 -4.87
C GLN A 338 -9.40 -13.55 -4.42
N LYS A 339 -8.68 -14.67 -4.35
CA LYS A 339 -9.24 -15.99 -4.03
C LYS A 339 -9.16 -16.37 -2.56
N THR A 340 -8.28 -15.72 -1.79
CA THR A 340 -7.96 -16.14 -0.42
C THR A 340 -8.04 -14.98 0.56
N VAL A 341 -7.23 -13.94 0.35
CA VAL A 341 -7.10 -12.82 1.29
C VAL A 341 -8.41 -12.03 1.40
N LEU A 342 -9.00 -11.66 0.26
CA LEU A 342 -10.23 -10.86 0.20
C LEU A 342 -11.47 -11.61 0.70
N PRO A 343 -11.70 -12.88 0.35
CA PRO A 343 -12.80 -13.66 0.93
C PRO A 343 -12.70 -13.82 2.45
N GLU A 344 -11.50 -14.10 2.97
CA GLU A 344 -11.29 -14.19 4.43
C GLU A 344 -11.53 -12.85 5.12
N LEU A 345 -11.00 -11.76 4.55
CA LEU A 345 -11.23 -10.41 5.06
C LEU A 345 -12.71 -10.04 5.06
N GLY A 346 -13.40 -10.26 3.94
CA GLY A 346 -14.80 -9.90 3.81
C GLY A 346 -15.70 -10.74 4.72
N GLN A 347 -15.39 -12.01 4.93
CA GLN A 347 -16.10 -12.81 5.93
C GLN A 347 -15.92 -12.23 7.34
N TRP A 348 -14.67 -11.95 7.74
CA TRP A 348 -14.37 -11.37 9.05
C TRP A 348 -15.06 -10.01 9.25
N LEU A 349 -15.10 -9.16 8.22
CA LEU A 349 -15.76 -7.86 8.26
C LEU A 349 -17.27 -7.97 8.37
N LYS A 350 -17.92 -8.85 7.60
CA LYS A 350 -19.39 -9.04 7.62
C LYS A 350 -19.90 -9.45 9.00
N GLU A 351 -19.13 -10.25 9.73
CA GLU A 351 -19.48 -10.68 11.09
C GLU A 351 -19.48 -9.51 12.10
N ARG A 352 -18.89 -8.36 11.74
CA ARG A 352 -18.58 -7.25 12.65
C ARG A 352 -19.12 -5.90 12.19
N SER A 353 -19.87 -5.84 11.10
CA SER A 353 -20.21 -4.59 10.39
C SER A 353 -21.70 -4.40 10.11
#